data_AF-A0A2S2QSD4-F1
#
_entry.id   AF-A0A2S2QSD4-F1
#
_cell.length_a   1.000
_cell.length_b   1.000
_cell.length_c   1.000
_cell.angle_alpha   90.00
_cell.angle_beta   90.00
_cell.angle_gamma   90.00
#
_symmetry.space_group_name_H-M   'P 1'
#
loop_
_entity.id
_entity.type
_entity.pdbx_description
1 polymer ?
#
loop_
_entity_poly.entity_id
_entity_poly.type
_entity_poly.pdbx_seq_one_letter_code
_entity_poly.pdbx_strand_id
1 'polypeptide(L)'
;MNTVFGWVLLGPTEPCDRSPITSLCLSISDPLDVTLRKFWKLEELPTSHHLSSDDVAAELIYKTSTTRLSSGRFMVTIPFRKQLLGDSRPLALQRYKALEFKLNRNPDL
;
A
#
# COMPACT_ATOMS: atom_id res chain seq x y z
N MET A 1 3.10 51.50 11.43
CA MET A 1 2.74 52.31 10.24
C MET A 1 3.07 51.50 9.01
N ASN A 2 2.12 51.33 8.09
CA ASN A 2 2.32 50.55 6.87
C ASN A 2 2.75 51.50 5.75
N THR A 3 3.89 51.24 5.11
CA THR A 3 4.44 52.07 4.02
C THR A 3 4.43 51.29 2.72
N VAL A 4 4.67 51.98 1.59
CA VAL A 4 4.85 51.32 0.28
C VAL A 4 6.04 50.35 0.25
N PHE A 5 6.92 50.40 1.26
CA PHE A 5 8.04 49.49 1.45
C PHE A 5 7.82 48.49 2.61
N GLY A 6 6.60 48.39 3.13
CA GLY A 6 6.25 47.50 4.25
C GLY A 6 6.22 48.19 5.62
N TRP A 7 6.41 47.40 6.67
CA TRP A 7 6.29 47.86 8.06
C TRP A 7 7.54 48.61 8.51
N VAL A 8 7.35 49.82 9.01
CA VAL A 8 8.44 50.62 9.60
C VAL A 8 8.27 50.66 11.12
N LEU A 9 9.34 50.31 11.84
CA LEU A 9 9.47 50.50 13.27
C LEU A 9 10.07 51.88 13.55
N LEU A 10 9.43 52.65 14.43
CA LEU A 10 9.89 53.97 14.87
C LEU A 10 10.01 53.96 16.40
N GLY A 11 11.11 54.47 16.92
CA GLY A 11 11.33 54.59 18.35
C GLY A 11 12.76 55.06 18.66
N PRO A 12 13.01 55.56 19.88
CA PRO A 12 14.37 55.84 20.34
C PRO A 12 15.20 54.55 20.31
N THR A 13 16.40 54.61 19.76
CA THR A 13 17.34 53.49 19.74
C THR A 13 18.67 53.96 20.28
N GLU A 14 19.31 53.13 21.10
CA GLU A 14 20.70 53.36 21.51
C GLU A 14 21.62 53.34 20.27
N PRO A 15 22.66 54.18 20.24
CA PRO A 15 23.64 54.15 19.16
C PRO A 15 24.38 52.81 19.20
N CYS A 16 24.09 51.93 18.24
CA CYS A 16 24.73 50.62 18.11
C CYS A 16 25.91 50.71 17.13
N ASP A 17 27.05 50.11 17.50
CA ASP A 17 28.19 49.94 16.59
C ASP A 17 27.76 49.16 15.35
N ARG A 18 28.13 49.70 14.18
CA ARG A 18 27.66 49.24 12.86
C ARG A 18 28.20 47.85 12.53
N SER A 19 27.53 46.80 12.98
CA SER A 19 27.72 45.45 12.45
C SER A 19 27.26 45.42 10.98
N PRO A 20 27.93 44.67 10.09
CA PRO A 20 27.48 44.55 8.70
C PRO A 20 26.05 43.99 8.66
N ILE A 21 25.15 44.73 8.00
CA ILE A 21 23.76 44.32 7.82
C ILE A 21 23.73 43.28 6.70
N THR A 22 23.43 42.03 7.05
CA THR A 22 23.19 40.96 6.08
C THR A 22 21.69 40.92 5.77
N SER A 23 21.31 41.33 4.56
CA SER A 23 19.96 41.15 4.06
C SER A 23 19.88 39.85 3.25
N LEU A 24 18.97 38.96 3.60
CA LEU A 24 18.73 37.72 2.87
C LEU A 24 17.44 37.86 2.04
N CYS A 25 17.57 38.06 0.74
CA CYS A 25 16.44 38.04 -0.18
C CYS A 25 16.11 36.59 -0.53
N LEU A 26 14.98 36.08 -0.02
CA LEU A 26 14.43 34.80 -0.43
C LEU A 26 13.51 35.00 -1.63
N SER A 27 13.95 34.54 -2.79
CA SER A 27 13.10 34.41 -3.97
C SER A 27 12.53 32.99 -3.98
N ILE A 28 11.22 32.85 -3.76
CA ILE A 28 10.53 31.59 -3.99
C ILE A 28 10.30 31.49 -5.51
N SER A 29 11.22 30.84 -6.22
CA SER A 29 10.91 30.28 -7.54
C SER A 29 9.93 29.11 -7.38
N ASP A 30 9.26 28.71 -8.48
CA ASP A 30 8.24 27.67 -8.63
C ASP A 30 7.74 27.01 -7.33
N PRO A 31 6.42 27.06 -7.03
CA PRO A 31 5.88 26.45 -5.81
C PRO A 31 6.40 25.01 -5.67
N LEU A 32 6.97 24.70 -4.50
CA LEU A 32 7.69 23.45 -4.22
C LEU A 32 6.93 22.21 -4.73
N ASP A 33 5.61 22.23 -4.61
CA ASP A 33 4.70 21.19 -5.11
C ASP A 33 4.86 20.88 -6.59
N VAL A 34 5.07 21.89 -7.42
CA VAL A 34 5.26 21.73 -8.88
C VAL A 34 6.60 21.08 -9.16
N THR A 35 7.65 21.49 -8.46
CA THR A 35 9.00 20.93 -8.59
C THR A 35 9.03 19.47 -8.14
N LEU A 36 8.43 19.16 -6.99
CA LEU A 36 8.24 17.79 -6.50
C LEU A 36 7.47 16.97 -7.55
N ARG A 37 6.29 17.42 -8.02
CA ARG A 37 5.53 16.65 -9.03
C ARG A 37 6.30 16.36 -10.31
N LYS A 38 7.11 17.32 -10.80
CA LYS A 38 7.96 17.12 -11.98
C LYS A 38 9.06 16.09 -11.72
N PHE A 39 9.68 16.12 -10.55
CA PHE A 39 10.71 15.17 -10.14
C PHE A 39 10.18 13.72 -10.15
N TRP A 40 9.06 13.45 -9.48
CA TRP A 40 8.49 12.10 -9.45
C TRP A 40 8.04 11.61 -10.82
N LYS A 41 7.47 12.48 -11.66
CA LYS A 41 7.09 12.12 -13.04
C LYS A 41 8.27 11.72 -13.92
N LEU A 42 9.46 12.25 -13.66
CA LEU A 42 10.67 11.94 -14.44
C LEU A 42 11.34 10.65 -13.98
N GLU A 43 11.29 10.34 -12.67
CA GLU A 43 11.85 9.10 -12.12
C GLU A 43 10.91 7.89 -12.28
N GLU A 44 9.60 8.11 -12.35
CA GLU A 44 8.64 7.03 -12.57
C GLU A 44 8.76 6.47 -14.00
N LEU A 45 9.16 5.21 -14.11
CA LEU A 45 9.04 4.46 -15.36
C LEU A 45 7.56 4.35 -15.75
N PRO A 46 7.22 4.41 -17.06
CA PRO A 46 5.86 4.18 -17.51
C PRO A 46 5.40 2.81 -16.98
N THR A 47 4.41 2.82 -16.11
CA THR A 47 3.89 1.59 -15.50
C THR A 47 3.11 0.85 -16.58
N SER A 48 3.77 -0.04 -17.32
CA SER A 48 3.05 -1.04 -18.09
C SER A 48 2.44 -2.02 -17.09
N HIS A 49 1.16 -1.85 -16.80
CA HIS A 49 0.40 -2.78 -15.97
C HIS A 49 0.25 -4.11 -16.73
N HIS A 50 1.28 -4.96 -16.65
CA HIS A 50 1.19 -6.35 -17.07
C HIS A 50 0.46 -7.12 -15.98
N LEU A 51 -0.88 -7.06 -16.00
CA LEU A 51 -1.69 -7.93 -15.16
C LEU A 51 -1.52 -9.36 -15.65
N SER A 52 -1.04 -10.23 -14.76
CA SER A 52 -1.06 -11.68 -15.00
C SER A 52 -2.50 -12.20 -14.94
N SER A 53 -2.73 -13.42 -15.42
CA SER A 53 -4.03 -14.10 -15.25
C SER A 53 -4.43 -14.21 -13.78
N ASP A 54 -3.44 -14.39 -12.90
CA ASP A 54 -3.65 -14.52 -11.46
C ASP A 54 -4.05 -13.18 -10.84
N ASP A 55 -3.50 -12.06 -11.33
CA ASP A 55 -3.88 -10.73 -10.87
C ASP A 55 -5.34 -10.42 -11.22
N VAL A 56 -5.75 -10.72 -12.45
CA VAL A 56 -7.13 -10.54 -12.91
C VAL A 56 -8.09 -11.41 -12.08
N ALA A 57 -7.71 -12.67 -11.81
CA ALA A 57 -8.51 -13.58 -11.01
C ALA A 57 -8.64 -13.10 -9.56
N ALA A 58 -7.55 -12.62 -8.96
CA ALA A 58 -7.55 -12.06 -7.60
C ALA A 58 -8.46 -10.83 -7.50
N GLU A 59 -8.40 -9.92 -8.47
CA GLU A 59 -9.27 -8.74 -8.50
C GLU A 59 -10.75 -9.11 -8.63
N LEU A 60 -11.08 -10.10 -9.47
CA LEU A 60 -12.45 -10.59 -9.63
C LEU A 60 -12.98 -11.22 -8.34
N ILE A 61 -12.16 -12.02 -7.65
CA ILE A 61 -12.51 -12.61 -6.35
C ILE A 61 -12.76 -11.50 -5.32
N TYR A 62 -11.87 -10.51 -5.24
CA TYR A 62 -12.03 -9.38 -4.32
C TYR A 62 -13.36 -8.66 -4.58
N LYS A 63 -13.63 -8.27 -5.84
CA LYS A 63 -14.86 -7.56 -6.24
C LYS A 63 -16.13 -8.35 -5.92
N THR A 64 -16.09 -9.67 -6.08
CA THR A 64 -17.29 -10.51 -5.96
C THR A 64 -17.55 -10.94 -4.51
N SER A 65 -16.49 -11.12 -3.71
CA SER A 65 -16.58 -11.74 -2.38
C SER A 65 -16.34 -10.78 -1.22
N THR A 66 -15.82 -9.58 -1.49
CA THR A 66 -15.55 -8.60 -0.44
C THR A 66 -16.74 -7.68 -0.26
N THR A 67 -17.23 -7.59 0.97
CA THR A 67 -18.32 -6.66 1.33
C THR A 67 -17.94 -5.87 2.57
N ARG A 68 -18.38 -4.61 2.65
CA ARG A 68 -18.19 -3.77 3.82
C ARG A 68 -19.41 -3.88 4.72
N LEU A 69 -19.19 -4.25 5.98
CA LEU A 69 -20.23 -4.36 6.99
C LEU A 69 -20.62 -2.98 7.51
N SER A 70 -21.81 -2.87 8.12
CA SER A 70 -22.28 -1.65 8.78
C SER A 70 -21.34 -1.17 9.90
N SER A 71 -20.61 -2.09 10.54
CA SER A 71 -19.56 -1.77 11.53
C SER A 71 -18.30 -1.11 10.94
N GLY A 72 -18.22 -0.96 9.60
CA GLY A 72 -17.05 -0.43 8.90
C GLY A 72 -15.97 -1.47 8.58
N ARG A 73 -16.07 -2.69 9.14
CA ARG A 73 -15.17 -3.82 8.86
C ARG A 73 -15.44 -4.45 7.50
N PHE A 74 -14.43 -5.07 6.91
CA PHE A 74 -14.58 -5.86 5.68
C PHE A 74 -14.81 -7.33 6.00
N MET A 75 -15.79 -7.92 5.33
CA MET A 75 -15.96 -9.36 5.23
C MET A 75 -15.38 -9.80 3.89
N VAL A 76 -14.42 -10.72 3.94
CA VAL A 76 -13.68 -11.22 2.77
C VAL A 76 -13.76 -12.74 2.73
N THR A 77 -13.82 -13.31 1.53
CA THR A 77 -13.66 -14.76 1.35
C THR A 77 -12.19 -15.05 1.09
N ILE A 78 -11.62 -16.01 1.82
CA ILE A 78 -10.26 -16.49 1.57
C ILE A 78 -10.31 -17.44 0.37
N PRO A 79 -9.72 -17.09 -0.79
CA PRO A 79 -9.72 -17.99 -1.93
C PRO A 79 -8.75 -19.13 -1.66
N PHE A 80 -9.26 -20.36 -1.76
CA PHE A 80 -8.40 -21.53 -1.84
C PHE A 80 -7.97 -21.72 -3.28
N ARG A 81 -6.67 -21.88 -3.51
CA ARG A 81 -6.22 -22.47 -4.78
C ARG A 81 -6.87 -23.83 -4.91
N LYS A 82 -7.34 -24.14 -6.12
CA LYS A 82 -7.84 -25.49 -6.44
C LYS A 82 -6.75 -26.47 -6.01
N GLN A 83 -7.03 -27.28 -4.98
CA GLN A 83 -6.04 -28.20 -4.46
C GLN A 83 -5.68 -29.17 -5.58
N LEU A 84 -4.48 -29.02 -6.12
CA LEU A 84 -3.83 -30.03 -6.94
C LEU A 84 -3.45 -31.17 -6.00
N LEU A 85 -4.45 -31.96 -5.58
CA LEU A 85 -4.26 -33.19 -4.81
C LEU A 85 -3.43 -34.23 -5.59
N GLY A 86 -3.01 -33.90 -6.82
CA GLY A 86 -2.32 -34.78 -7.75
C GLY A 86 -3.05 -36.11 -7.88
N ASP A 87 -2.27 -37.17 -8.05
CA ASP A 87 -2.77 -38.55 -8.08
C ASP A 87 -2.74 -39.21 -6.69
N SER A 88 -3.10 -38.48 -5.63
CA SER A 88 -3.18 -39.04 -4.27
C SER A 88 -4.35 -40.01 -4.08
N ARG A 89 -5.39 -39.92 -4.93
CA ARG A 89 -6.60 -40.76 -4.88
C ARG A 89 -6.31 -42.27 -4.89
N PRO A 90 -5.51 -42.85 -5.81
CA PRO A 90 -5.22 -44.28 -5.81
C PRO A 90 -4.53 -44.73 -4.50
N LEU A 91 -3.55 -43.96 -4.01
CA LEU A 91 -2.86 -44.28 -2.76
C LEU A 91 -3.79 -44.20 -1.53
N ALA A 92 -4.64 -43.17 -1.48
CA ALA A 92 -5.65 -43.02 -0.42
C ALA A 92 -6.65 -44.20 -0.43
N LEU A 93 -7.07 -44.64 -1.61
CA LEU A 93 -8.00 -45.76 -1.77
C LEU A 93 -7.37 -47.11 -1.37
N GLN A 94 -6.09 -47.31 -1.69
CA GLN A 94 -5.37 -48.51 -1.23
C GLN A 94 -5.25 -48.54 0.29
N ARG A 95 -4.90 -47.40 0.92
CA ARG A 95 -4.83 -47.27 2.38
C ARG A 95 -6.19 -47.50 3.03
N TYR A 96 -7.26 -46.94 2.46
CA TYR A 96 -8.63 -47.14 2.92
C TYR A 96 -9.00 -48.63 2.94
N LYS A 97 -8.77 -49.35 1.83
CA LYS A 97 -9.05 -50.80 1.75
C LYS A 97 -8.25 -51.60 2.77
N ALA A 98 -6.96 -51.31 2.92
CA ALA A 98 -6.12 -51.99 3.90
C ALA A 98 -6.64 -51.79 5.33
N LEU A 99 -7.18 -50.62 5.63
CA LEU A 99 -7.76 -50.29 6.93
C LEU A 99 -9.10 -51.00 7.16
N GLU A 100 -9.97 -51.05 6.14
CA GLU A 100 -11.20 -51.87 6.15
C GLU A 100 -10.91 -53.34 6.47
N PHE A 101 -9.94 -53.95 5.77
CA PHE A 101 -9.54 -55.33 6.04
C PHE A 101 -9.03 -55.52 7.47
N LYS A 102 -8.25 -54.57 7.98
CA LYS A 102 -7.68 -54.64 9.33
C LYS A 102 -8.75 -54.56 10.42
N LEU A 103 -9.72 -53.65 10.27
CA LEU A 103 -10.83 -53.49 11.22
C LEU A 103 -11.79 -54.67 11.16
N ASN A 104 -12.13 -55.16 9.96
CA ASN A 104 -12.98 -56.35 9.83
C ASN A 104 -12.35 -57.60 10.47
N ARG A 105 -11.01 -57.68 10.51
CA ARG A 105 -10.30 -58.80 11.15
C ARG A 105 -10.14 -58.63 12.66
N ASN A 106 -10.24 -57.42 13.19
CA ASN A 106 -10.09 -57.11 14.61
C ASN A 106 -11.26 -56.20 15.04
N PRO A 107 -12.45 -56.77 15.33
CA PRO A 107 -13.64 -56.00 15.66
C PRO A 107 -13.54 -55.27 17.02
N ASP A 108 -12.56 -55.61 17.85
CA ASP A 108 -12.35 -55.03 19.19
C ASP A 108 -11.34 -53.86 19.21
N LEU A 109 -10.96 -53.33 18.05
CA LEU A 109 -10.05 -52.17 17.92
C LEU A 109 -10.78 -50.83 18.00
#